data_AF-A0A1I7RKU3-F1
#
_entry.id   AF-A0A1I7RKU3-F1
#
_cell.length_a   1.000
_cell.length_b   1.000
_cell.length_c   1.000
_cell.angle_alpha   90.00
_cell.angle_beta   90.00
_cell.angle_gamma   90.00
#
_symmetry.space_group_name_H-M   'P 1'
#
loop_
_entity.id
_entity.type
_entity.pdbx_description
1 polymer ?
#
loop_
_entity_poly.entity_id
_entity_poly.type
_entity_poly.pdbx_seq_one_letter_code
_entity_poly.pdbx_strand_id
1 'polypeptide(L)'
;MSERNKDDDFSELTESTSGAYNPPRAPDFSNEEWRMSRDQWQDLIMRSITENREVIDEEFNGFNLFLSPKAVEFIFTLCVRLQLPHEVRYLAVHLYDRYMSSQVVAIHNEIFTSDDDDQLKAERWGNALNRYYSQTVLRIVSCVSIAVKSLYYKLTLTTKMQYRILRSMNFLYDERAILKSETRVFSLVMFDIDMNRSPIFMIESHICFLLDQFREVVSSVDPEAIWEYSILYTDFIYLNMKSFYCRLFRKIHGESAIINTIEPARIWHLEADFVILSISVVLMSFFALYGDEMTQKVAVLFKTHIGIDLQEMSEFVTVARDMIMEYEPETPTIFLPEELLGLKKVTASYSPGFF
;
A
#
# COMPACT_ATOMS: atom_id res chain seq x y z
N MET A 1 -31.22 15.41 23.66
CA MET A 1 -30.52 14.94 22.44
C MET A 1 -29.19 14.41 22.93
N SER A 2 -29.07 13.09 23.08
CA SER A 2 -27.86 12.47 23.62
C SER A 2 -26.84 12.34 22.49
N GLU A 3 -25.62 12.78 22.76
CA GLU A 3 -24.44 12.41 21.96
C GLU A 3 -24.35 10.89 21.97
N ARG A 4 -24.66 10.28 20.82
CA ARG A 4 -24.45 8.86 20.60
C ARG A 4 -22.98 8.71 20.20
N ASN A 5 -22.25 7.91 20.95
CA ASN A 5 -20.80 7.82 20.86
C ASN A 5 -20.42 7.22 19.49
N LYS A 6 -19.54 7.88 18.72
CA LYS A 6 -19.17 7.41 17.37
C LYS A 6 -18.51 6.03 17.36
N ASP A 7 -17.95 5.62 18.50
CA ASP A 7 -17.33 4.30 18.67
C ASP A 7 -18.37 3.18 18.82
N ASP A 8 -19.59 3.48 19.29
CA ASP A 8 -20.66 2.48 19.44
C ASP A 8 -21.23 2.08 18.06
N ASP A 9 -21.32 3.03 17.11
CA ASP A 9 -21.81 2.76 15.74
C ASP A 9 -20.86 1.85 14.93
N PHE A 10 -19.54 1.86 15.22
CA PHE A 10 -18.57 0.95 14.59
C PHE A 10 -18.57 -0.44 15.23
N SER A 11 -18.89 -0.53 16.53
CA SER A 11 -19.02 -1.79 17.26
C SER A 11 -20.20 -2.62 16.76
N GLU A 12 -21.32 -1.99 16.40
CA GLU A 12 -22.47 -2.69 15.79
C GLU A 12 -22.21 -3.16 14.35
N LEU A 13 -21.18 -2.63 13.66
CA LEU A 13 -20.81 -3.06 12.31
C LEU A 13 -20.08 -4.40 12.29
N THR A 14 -19.32 -4.70 13.35
CA THR A 14 -18.55 -5.95 13.47
C THR A 14 -19.45 -7.15 13.81
N GLU A 15 -20.60 -6.96 14.47
CA GLU A 15 -21.55 -8.06 14.73
C GLU A 15 -22.30 -8.54 13.48
N SER A 16 -22.32 -7.72 12.41
CA SER A 16 -22.98 -8.06 11.14
C SER A 16 -22.12 -8.90 10.18
N THR A 17 -20.87 -9.19 10.51
CA THR A 17 -20.03 -10.20 9.83
C THR A 17 -20.34 -11.62 10.29
N SER A 18 -21.50 -11.84 10.94
CA SER A 18 -22.00 -13.11 11.49
C SER A 18 -22.33 -14.16 10.42
N GLY A 19 -21.26 -14.62 9.78
CA GLY A 19 -21.06 -15.88 9.09
C GLY A 19 -19.65 -16.39 9.39
N ALA A 20 -19.19 -16.23 10.64
CA ALA A 20 -18.01 -16.82 11.29
C ALA A 20 -16.80 -17.17 10.38
N TYR A 21 -16.28 -16.19 9.65
CA TYR A 21 -14.91 -16.25 9.15
C TYR A 21 -14.06 -15.28 10.00
N ASN A 22 -13.33 -15.83 10.96
CA ASN A 22 -12.21 -15.13 11.59
C ASN A 22 -10.97 -15.47 10.75
N PRO A 23 -10.51 -14.57 9.87
CA PRO A 23 -9.24 -14.78 9.18
C PRO A 23 -8.12 -14.99 10.22
N PRO A 24 -7.16 -15.89 9.96
CA PRO A 24 -5.96 -15.99 10.79
C PRO A 24 -5.32 -14.61 10.94
N ARG A 25 -4.90 -14.26 12.16
CA ARG A 25 -4.18 -12.99 12.39
C ARG A 25 -2.77 -13.01 11.81
N ALA A 26 -2.16 -14.19 11.69
CA ALA A 26 -0.87 -14.44 11.06
C ALA A 26 -0.96 -15.73 10.20
N PRO A 27 -0.12 -15.87 9.16
CA PRO A 27 0.03 -17.12 8.41
C PRO A 27 0.52 -18.26 9.29
N ASP A 28 0.05 -19.47 9.02
CA ASP A 28 0.56 -20.68 9.69
C ASP A 28 1.86 -21.15 9.04
N PHE A 29 2.99 -20.60 9.50
CA PHE A 29 4.33 -20.98 9.07
C PHE A 29 4.77 -22.38 9.53
N SER A 30 4.01 -22.99 10.45
CA SER A 30 4.30 -24.32 11.00
C SER A 30 3.69 -25.45 10.18
N ASN A 31 2.77 -25.13 9.26
CA ASN A 31 2.06 -26.12 8.48
C ASN A 31 3.00 -26.82 7.49
N GLU A 32 3.27 -28.12 7.72
CA GLU A 32 4.12 -28.91 6.84
C GLU A 32 3.37 -29.48 5.61
N GLU A 33 2.03 -29.46 5.60
CA GLU A 33 1.21 -30.06 4.53
C GLU A 33 1.29 -29.30 3.20
N TRP A 34 1.58 -28.00 3.24
CA TRP A 34 1.59 -27.11 2.06
C TRP A 34 2.99 -26.59 1.72
N ARG A 35 4.04 -27.20 2.28
CA ARG A 35 5.42 -26.82 2.01
C ARG A 35 5.80 -27.12 0.57
N MET A 36 6.39 -26.14 -0.07
CA MET A 36 6.90 -26.28 -1.43
C MET A 36 8.25 -27.01 -1.41
N SER A 37 8.52 -27.80 -2.44
CA SER A 37 9.83 -28.38 -2.68
C SER A 37 10.87 -27.28 -2.92
N ARG A 38 12.15 -27.62 -2.80
CA ARG A 38 13.25 -26.69 -3.11
C ARG A 38 13.14 -26.10 -4.51
N ASP A 39 12.84 -26.92 -5.50
CA ASP A 39 12.73 -26.48 -6.89
C ASP A 39 11.53 -25.55 -7.08
N GLN A 40 10.40 -25.84 -6.41
CA GLN A 40 9.22 -24.96 -6.42
C GLN A 40 9.50 -23.60 -5.77
N TRP A 41 10.27 -23.57 -4.67
CA TRP A 41 10.69 -22.31 -4.05
C TRP A 41 11.61 -21.48 -4.96
N GLN A 42 12.54 -22.15 -5.64
CA GLN A 42 13.41 -21.47 -6.62
C GLN A 42 12.59 -20.89 -7.76
N ASP A 43 11.66 -21.66 -8.33
CA ASP A 43 10.78 -21.20 -9.39
C ASP A 43 9.90 -20.03 -8.94
N LEU A 44 9.32 -20.10 -7.73
CA LEU A 44 8.50 -19.02 -7.18
C LEU A 44 9.30 -17.74 -7.01
N ILE A 45 10.47 -17.81 -6.38
CA ILE A 45 11.32 -16.64 -6.15
C ILE A 45 11.81 -16.05 -7.47
N MET A 46 12.27 -16.88 -8.40
CA MET A 46 12.70 -16.41 -9.71
C MET A 46 11.56 -15.73 -10.45
N ARG A 47 10.36 -16.31 -10.41
CA ARG A 47 9.15 -15.71 -10.98
C ARG A 47 8.84 -14.37 -10.33
N SER A 48 8.85 -14.28 -9.00
CA SER A 48 8.58 -13.02 -8.27
C SER A 48 9.61 -11.94 -8.58
N ILE A 49 10.89 -12.29 -8.72
CA ILE A 49 11.94 -11.35 -9.13
C ILE A 49 11.69 -10.87 -10.57
N THR A 50 11.35 -11.78 -11.47
CA THR A 50 11.06 -11.44 -12.87
C THR A 50 9.84 -10.53 -12.98
N GLU A 51 8.73 -10.88 -12.33
CA GLU A 51 7.52 -10.06 -12.29
C GLU A 51 7.82 -8.67 -11.70
N ASN A 52 8.58 -8.59 -10.61
CA ASN A 52 8.99 -7.32 -10.01
C ASN A 52 9.86 -6.46 -10.96
N ARG A 53 10.77 -7.09 -11.71
CA ARG A 53 11.58 -6.39 -12.73
C ARG A 53 10.74 -5.87 -13.88
N GLU A 54 9.77 -6.63 -14.34
CA GLU A 54 8.83 -6.17 -15.37
C GLU A 54 8.11 -4.89 -14.92
N VAL A 55 7.69 -4.82 -13.65
CA VAL A 55 7.09 -3.59 -13.09
C VAL A 55 8.08 -2.42 -13.02
N ILE A 56 9.31 -2.68 -12.62
CA ILE A 56 10.35 -1.64 -12.54
C ILE A 56 10.67 -1.10 -13.94
N ASP A 57 10.68 -1.97 -14.95
CA ASP A 57 10.97 -1.64 -16.35
C ASP A 57 9.75 -1.06 -17.09
N GLU A 58 8.54 -1.12 -16.52
CA GLU A 58 7.35 -0.45 -17.04
C GLU A 58 7.53 1.08 -17.03
N GLU A 59 7.01 1.76 -18.06
CA GLU A 59 7.06 3.21 -18.15
C GLU A 59 6.29 3.86 -16.99
N PHE A 60 6.86 4.93 -16.42
CA PHE A 60 6.28 5.64 -15.27
C PHE A 60 4.81 5.99 -15.53
N ASN A 61 3.91 5.34 -14.78
CA ASN A 61 2.46 5.46 -14.97
C ASN A 61 1.78 6.33 -13.89
N GLY A 62 2.57 7.10 -13.13
CA GLY A 62 2.05 7.90 -12.03
C GLY A 62 1.74 7.08 -10.77
N PHE A 63 2.56 6.07 -10.48
CA PHE A 63 2.47 5.32 -9.24
C PHE A 63 2.70 6.20 -8.02
N ASN A 64 1.96 5.88 -6.95
CA ASN A 64 2.03 6.51 -5.64
C ASN A 64 1.74 8.02 -5.61
N LEU A 65 1.26 8.61 -6.71
CA LEU A 65 0.98 10.04 -6.80
C LEU A 65 -0.12 10.49 -5.83
N PHE A 66 -1.06 9.61 -5.49
CA PHE A 66 -2.22 9.92 -4.66
C PHE A 66 -2.10 9.35 -3.24
N LEU A 67 -0.99 8.69 -2.92
CA LEU A 67 -0.69 8.16 -1.60
C LEU A 67 -0.10 9.22 -0.67
N SER A 68 -0.96 10.13 -0.23
CA SER A 68 -0.63 11.01 0.90
C SER A 68 -0.61 10.20 2.22
N PRO A 69 0.21 10.59 3.22
CA PRO A 69 0.17 9.97 4.55
C PRO A 69 -1.24 9.89 5.14
N LYS A 70 -2.05 10.94 4.95
CA LYS A 70 -3.43 11.01 5.42
C LYS A 70 -4.37 10.04 4.70
N ALA A 71 -4.18 9.84 3.39
CA ALA A 71 -4.96 8.86 2.62
C ALA A 71 -4.65 7.44 3.08
N VAL A 72 -3.37 7.10 3.26
CA VAL A 72 -2.92 5.80 3.76
C VAL A 72 -3.43 5.56 5.18
N GLU A 73 -3.26 6.51 6.09
CA GLU A 73 -3.74 6.45 7.47
C GLU A 73 -5.26 6.20 7.53
N PHE A 74 -6.03 6.89 6.68
CA PHE A 74 -7.47 6.71 6.61
C PHE A 74 -7.85 5.30 6.14
N ILE A 75 -7.20 4.77 5.09
CA ILE A 75 -7.42 3.40 4.59
C ILE A 75 -7.07 2.38 5.67
N PHE A 76 -5.93 2.55 6.34
CA PHE A 76 -5.47 1.65 7.39
C PHE A 76 -6.42 1.68 8.59
N THR A 77 -6.82 2.86 9.04
CA THR A 77 -7.80 3.05 10.12
C THR A 77 -9.13 2.38 9.79
N LEU A 78 -9.61 2.51 8.55
CA LEU A 78 -10.83 1.85 8.11
C LEU A 78 -10.69 0.32 8.17
N CYS A 79 -9.57 -0.23 7.69
CA CYS A 79 -9.33 -1.68 7.73
C CYS A 79 -9.21 -2.20 9.18
N VAL A 80 -8.50 -1.49 10.05
CA VAL A 80 -8.36 -1.84 11.48
C VAL A 80 -9.71 -1.81 12.20
N ARG A 81 -10.51 -0.75 12.00
CA ARG A 81 -11.85 -0.64 12.61
C ARG A 81 -12.81 -1.72 12.15
N LEU A 82 -12.67 -2.17 10.90
CA LEU A 82 -13.46 -3.26 10.34
C LEU A 82 -12.87 -4.65 10.64
N GLN A 83 -11.75 -4.72 11.37
CA GLN A 83 -11.03 -5.96 11.69
C GLN A 83 -10.69 -6.78 10.43
N LEU A 84 -10.33 -6.08 9.36
CA LEU A 84 -9.94 -6.72 8.10
C LEU A 84 -8.49 -7.22 8.20
N PRO A 85 -8.16 -8.31 7.47
CA PRO A 85 -6.77 -8.81 7.37
C PRO A 85 -5.79 -7.74 6.90
N HIS A 86 -4.51 -7.95 7.22
CA HIS A 86 -3.45 -6.99 6.92
C HIS A 86 -3.32 -6.76 5.41
N GLU A 87 -3.40 -7.81 4.61
CA GLU A 87 -3.27 -7.79 3.15
C GLU A 87 -4.30 -6.86 2.48
N VAL A 88 -5.50 -6.77 3.06
CA VAL A 88 -6.59 -5.91 2.55
C VAL A 88 -6.17 -4.44 2.54
N ARG A 89 -5.46 -3.97 3.57
CA ARG A 89 -5.11 -2.55 3.71
C ARG A 89 -4.10 -2.13 2.63
N TYR A 90 -3.10 -2.96 2.35
CA TYR A 90 -2.09 -2.66 1.33
C TYR A 90 -2.67 -2.76 -0.07
N LEU A 91 -3.50 -3.78 -0.34
CA LEU A 91 -4.18 -3.89 -1.63
C LEU A 91 -5.13 -2.70 -1.85
N ALA A 92 -5.88 -2.29 -0.83
CA ALA A 92 -6.77 -1.13 -0.94
C ALA A 92 -6.02 0.19 -1.21
N VAL A 93 -4.81 0.35 -0.64
CA VAL A 93 -3.92 1.48 -0.94
C VAL A 93 -3.54 1.50 -2.42
N HIS A 94 -3.06 0.37 -2.96
CA HIS A 94 -2.66 0.26 -4.37
C HIS A 94 -3.83 0.43 -5.34
N LEU A 95 -4.99 -0.17 -5.02
CA LEU A 95 -6.22 0.01 -5.80
C LEU A 95 -6.65 1.48 -5.82
N TYR A 96 -6.55 2.17 -4.69
CA TYR A 96 -6.89 3.59 -4.59
C TYR A 96 -5.95 4.44 -5.44
N ASP A 97 -4.64 4.28 -5.30
CA ASP A 97 -3.67 5.06 -6.07
C ASP A 97 -3.84 4.86 -7.58
N ARG A 98 -3.90 3.60 -8.03
CA ARG A 98 -4.10 3.25 -9.43
C ARG A 98 -5.41 3.81 -9.98
N TYR A 99 -6.50 3.67 -9.23
CA TYR A 99 -7.78 4.26 -9.60
C TYR A 99 -7.66 5.79 -9.75
N MET A 100 -6.96 6.45 -8.82
CA MET A 100 -6.81 7.90 -8.85
C MET A 100 -6.00 8.38 -10.04
N SER A 101 -4.87 7.74 -10.31
CA SER A 101 -4.01 8.04 -11.46
C SER A 101 -4.76 7.83 -12.78
N SER A 102 -5.38 6.67 -12.98
CA SER A 102 -6.15 6.40 -14.20
C SER A 102 -7.32 7.36 -14.38
N GLN A 103 -7.99 7.77 -13.29
CA GLN A 103 -9.16 8.64 -13.38
C GLN A 103 -8.78 10.08 -13.72
N VAL A 104 -7.67 10.56 -13.18
CA VAL A 104 -7.12 11.90 -13.48
C VAL A 104 -6.68 11.97 -14.93
N VAL A 105 -5.97 10.96 -15.43
CA VAL A 105 -5.58 10.86 -16.85
C VAL A 105 -6.81 10.83 -17.75
N ALA A 106 -7.84 10.04 -17.41
CA ALA A 106 -9.07 9.98 -18.19
C ALA A 106 -9.81 11.33 -18.27
N ILE A 107 -9.90 12.06 -17.15
CA ILE A 107 -10.53 13.39 -17.11
C ILE A 107 -9.68 14.41 -17.88
N HIS A 108 -8.36 14.35 -17.72
CA HIS A 108 -7.44 15.23 -18.43
C HIS A 108 -7.63 15.06 -19.94
N ASN A 109 -7.60 13.82 -20.42
CA ASN A 109 -7.81 13.52 -21.83
C ASN A 109 -9.19 14.01 -22.30
N GLU A 110 -10.27 13.74 -21.55
CA GLU A 110 -11.62 14.20 -21.91
C GLU A 110 -11.73 15.74 -22.08
N ILE A 111 -11.05 16.50 -21.21
CA ILE A 111 -11.15 17.96 -21.20
C ILE A 111 -10.19 18.58 -22.21
N PHE A 112 -8.93 18.16 -22.24
CA PHE A 112 -7.89 18.83 -23.01
C PHE A 112 -7.80 18.37 -24.46
N THR A 113 -8.47 17.27 -24.85
CA THR A 113 -8.67 16.92 -26.27
C THR A 113 -9.89 17.60 -26.89
N SER A 114 -10.67 18.39 -26.13
CA SER A 114 -11.80 19.13 -26.68
C SER A 114 -11.35 20.41 -27.40
N ASP A 115 -12.15 20.90 -28.34
CA ASP A 115 -11.91 22.16 -29.06
C ASP A 115 -12.29 23.41 -28.23
N ASP A 116 -12.55 23.23 -26.93
CA ASP A 116 -12.89 24.33 -26.02
C ASP A 116 -11.73 25.32 -25.86
N ASP A 117 -12.06 26.59 -25.60
CA ASP A 117 -11.09 27.62 -25.21
C ASP A 117 -10.39 27.26 -23.88
N ASP A 118 -9.14 27.72 -23.73
CA ASP A 118 -8.29 27.41 -22.58
C ASP A 118 -8.93 27.83 -21.24
N GLN A 119 -9.68 28.94 -21.22
CA GLN A 119 -10.36 29.38 -20.00
C GLN A 119 -11.46 28.40 -19.58
N LEU A 120 -12.24 27.90 -20.56
CA LEU A 120 -13.29 26.92 -20.31
C LEU A 120 -12.72 25.56 -19.89
N LYS A 121 -11.59 25.14 -20.50
CA LYS A 121 -10.85 23.94 -20.08
C LYS A 121 -10.38 24.03 -18.64
N ALA A 122 -9.78 25.16 -18.25
CA ALA A 122 -9.33 25.37 -16.87
C ALA A 122 -10.49 25.34 -15.86
N GLU A 123 -11.64 25.93 -16.19
CA GLU A 123 -12.84 25.89 -15.35
C GLU A 123 -13.41 24.46 -15.23
N ARG A 124 -13.56 23.75 -16.36
CA ARG A 124 -14.00 22.35 -16.38
C ARG A 124 -13.08 21.46 -15.58
N TRP A 125 -11.77 21.67 -15.69
CA TRP A 125 -10.76 20.95 -14.92
C TRP A 125 -10.92 21.18 -13.42
N GLY A 126 -11.02 22.44 -12.97
CA GLY A 126 -11.25 22.77 -11.57
C GLY A 126 -12.55 22.17 -11.01
N ASN A 127 -13.63 22.23 -11.79
CA ASN A 127 -14.91 21.64 -11.43
C ASN A 127 -14.86 20.11 -11.35
N ALA A 128 -14.14 19.45 -12.27
CA ALA A 128 -13.94 18.01 -12.27
C ALA A 128 -13.15 17.56 -11.04
N LEU A 129 -12.04 18.25 -10.74
CA LEU A 129 -11.22 17.99 -9.56
C LEU A 129 -12.02 18.17 -8.26
N ASN A 130 -12.76 19.27 -8.08
CA ASN A 130 -13.58 19.48 -6.88
C ASN A 130 -14.61 18.36 -6.68
N ARG A 131 -15.29 17.97 -7.76
CA ARG A 131 -16.25 16.86 -7.72
C ARG A 131 -15.56 15.56 -7.35
N TYR A 132 -14.34 15.36 -7.81
CA TYR A 132 -13.53 14.20 -7.51
C TYR A 132 -13.09 14.13 -6.04
N TYR A 133 -12.56 15.21 -5.50
CA TYR A 133 -12.19 15.36 -4.09
C TYR A 133 -13.38 15.07 -3.16
N SER A 134 -14.58 15.55 -3.50
CA SER A 134 -15.79 15.29 -2.71
C SER A 134 -16.21 13.81 -2.67
N GLN A 135 -15.70 12.98 -3.58
CA GLN A 135 -16.03 11.56 -3.70
C GLN A 135 -14.91 10.63 -3.21
N THR A 136 -13.78 11.17 -2.74
CA THR A 136 -12.60 10.39 -2.32
C THR A 136 -12.94 9.32 -1.29
N VAL A 137 -13.71 9.65 -0.24
CA VAL A 137 -14.08 8.68 0.81
C VAL A 137 -14.92 7.54 0.24
N LEU A 138 -15.87 7.84 -0.67
CA LEU A 138 -16.65 6.81 -1.36
C LEU A 138 -15.77 5.87 -2.19
N ARG A 139 -14.75 6.43 -2.85
CA ARG A 139 -13.78 5.66 -3.64
C ARG A 139 -12.90 4.79 -2.77
N ILE A 140 -12.42 5.29 -1.64
CA ILE A 140 -11.66 4.50 -0.66
C ILE A 140 -12.48 3.31 -0.14
N VAL A 141 -13.72 3.55 0.30
CA VAL A 141 -14.61 2.46 0.77
C VAL A 141 -14.84 1.42 -0.34
N SER A 142 -14.96 1.86 -1.59
CA SER A 142 -15.09 0.98 -2.75
C SER A 142 -13.81 0.14 -2.99
N CYS A 143 -12.62 0.76 -2.88
CA CYS A 143 -11.33 0.06 -3.01
C CYS A 143 -11.16 -1.00 -1.91
N VAL A 144 -11.52 -0.69 -0.66
CA VAL A 144 -11.51 -1.66 0.44
C VAL A 144 -12.48 -2.81 0.17
N SER A 145 -13.70 -2.52 -0.30
CA SER A 145 -14.66 -3.57 -0.68
C SER A 145 -14.10 -4.51 -1.75
N ILE A 146 -13.49 -3.95 -2.80
CA ILE A 146 -12.88 -4.72 -3.88
C ILE A 146 -11.73 -5.56 -3.34
N ALA A 147 -10.81 -4.97 -2.57
CA ALA A 147 -9.67 -5.68 -1.98
C ALA A 147 -10.10 -6.90 -1.15
N VAL A 148 -11.12 -6.74 -0.30
CA VAL A 148 -11.68 -7.85 0.49
C VAL A 148 -12.23 -8.96 -0.42
N LYS A 149 -13.02 -8.59 -1.43
CA LYS A 149 -13.64 -9.56 -2.37
C LYS A 149 -12.60 -10.27 -3.24
N SER A 150 -11.48 -9.61 -3.54
CA SER A 150 -10.38 -10.18 -4.31
C SER A 150 -9.60 -11.21 -3.50
N LEU A 151 -9.27 -10.89 -2.25
CA LEU A 151 -8.41 -11.74 -1.42
C LEU A 151 -9.16 -12.86 -0.70
N TYR A 152 -10.44 -12.65 -0.35
CA TYR A 152 -11.19 -13.56 0.52
C TYR A 152 -12.55 -13.91 -0.05
N TYR A 153 -12.78 -15.20 -0.29
CA TYR A 153 -14.07 -15.71 -0.80
C TYR A 153 -15.19 -15.72 0.24
N LYS A 154 -14.85 -15.82 1.54
CA LYS A 154 -15.80 -15.90 2.67
C LYS A 154 -16.01 -14.58 3.40
N LEU A 155 -15.09 -13.62 3.23
CA LEU A 155 -15.20 -12.30 3.82
C LEU A 155 -15.74 -11.35 2.76
N THR A 156 -16.77 -10.56 3.06
CA THR A 156 -17.29 -9.59 2.10
C THR A 156 -17.83 -8.37 2.83
N LEU A 157 -17.41 -7.19 2.39
CA LEU A 157 -17.98 -5.93 2.83
C LEU A 157 -19.27 -5.65 2.05
N THR A 158 -20.43 -6.01 2.61
CA THR A 158 -21.72 -5.84 1.93
C THR A 158 -22.04 -4.38 1.66
N THR A 159 -22.85 -4.09 0.62
CA THR A 159 -23.29 -2.72 0.30
C THR A 159 -23.97 -2.02 1.48
N LYS A 160 -24.71 -2.77 2.31
CA LYS A 160 -25.31 -2.24 3.55
C LYS A 160 -24.27 -1.81 4.58
N MET A 161 -23.18 -2.56 4.74
CA MET A 161 -22.09 -2.17 5.63
C MET A 161 -21.39 -0.92 5.10
N GLN A 162 -21.09 -0.87 3.80
CA GLN A 162 -20.52 0.32 3.15
C GLN A 162 -21.41 1.55 3.35
N TYR A 163 -22.72 1.40 3.19
CA TYR A 163 -23.69 2.46 3.44
C TYR A 163 -23.63 2.98 4.88
N ARG A 164 -23.58 2.09 5.87
CA ARG A 164 -23.48 2.48 7.28
C ARG A 164 -22.15 3.17 7.61
N ILE A 165 -21.04 2.67 7.08
CA ILE A 165 -19.70 3.28 7.19
C ILE A 165 -19.71 4.71 6.65
N LEU A 166 -20.25 4.92 5.46
CA LEU A 166 -20.34 6.24 4.85
C LEU A 166 -21.25 7.17 5.67
N ARG A 167 -22.37 6.65 6.17
CA ARG A 167 -23.32 7.41 6.99
C ARG A 167 -22.73 7.82 8.35
N SER A 168 -21.92 6.97 8.99
CA SER A 168 -21.25 7.33 10.27
C SER A 168 -20.21 8.44 10.10
N MET A 169 -19.69 8.61 8.88
CA MET A 169 -18.82 9.72 8.48
C MET A 169 -19.57 10.93 7.90
N ASN A 170 -20.91 10.98 8.03
CA ASN A 170 -21.78 12.02 7.50
C ASN A 170 -21.82 12.14 5.96
N PHE A 171 -21.47 11.08 5.23
CA PHE A 171 -21.67 11.02 3.78
C PHE A 171 -23.05 10.45 3.42
N LEU A 172 -23.80 11.21 2.63
CA LEU A 172 -25.18 10.88 2.23
C LEU A 172 -25.22 10.20 0.87
N TYR A 173 -24.61 9.01 0.76
CA TYR A 173 -24.72 8.17 -0.44
C TYR A 173 -25.81 7.12 -0.28
N ASP A 174 -26.53 6.83 -1.36
CA ASP A 174 -27.45 5.69 -1.41
C ASP A 174 -26.73 4.40 -1.86
N GLU A 175 -27.36 3.24 -1.68
CA GLU A 175 -26.78 1.95 -2.05
C GLU A 175 -26.45 1.86 -3.56
N ARG A 176 -27.23 2.56 -4.40
CA ARG A 176 -27.00 2.59 -5.86
C ARG A 176 -25.72 3.36 -6.21
N ALA A 177 -25.47 4.48 -5.56
CA ALA A 177 -24.25 5.27 -5.71
C ALA A 177 -23.02 4.49 -5.27
N ILE A 178 -23.15 3.70 -4.20
CA ILE A 178 -22.10 2.80 -3.71
C ILE A 178 -21.78 1.73 -4.74
N LEU A 179 -22.78 0.98 -5.23
CA LEU A 179 -22.56 -0.04 -6.25
C LEU A 179 -21.99 0.54 -7.56
N LYS A 180 -22.46 1.72 -7.96
CA LYS A 180 -21.94 2.43 -9.13
C LYS A 180 -20.48 2.86 -8.93
N SER A 181 -20.13 3.29 -7.72
CA SER A 181 -18.74 3.60 -7.34
C SER A 181 -17.85 2.38 -7.44
N GLU A 182 -18.28 1.26 -6.84
CA GLU A 182 -17.54 0.00 -6.88
C GLU A 182 -17.33 -0.48 -8.33
N THR A 183 -18.38 -0.47 -9.14
CA THR A 183 -18.30 -0.81 -10.57
C THR A 183 -17.32 0.11 -11.30
N ARG A 184 -17.33 1.42 -11.00
CA ARG A 184 -16.43 2.38 -11.64
C ARG A 184 -14.96 2.12 -11.27
N VAL A 185 -14.67 1.93 -9.98
CA VAL A 185 -13.32 1.62 -9.52
C VAL A 185 -12.84 0.33 -10.18
N PHE A 186 -13.65 -0.72 -10.11
CA PHE A 186 -13.32 -2.02 -10.69
C PHE A 186 -13.08 -1.96 -12.21
N SER A 187 -13.92 -1.22 -12.94
CA SER A 187 -13.78 -1.07 -14.40
C SER A 187 -12.51 -0.32 -14.81
N LEU A 188 -12.06 0.65 -14.00
CA LEU A 188 -10.93 1.51 -14.34
C LEU A 188 -9.59 0.85 -13.97
N VAL A 189 -9.59 0.03 -12.92
CA VAL A 189 -8.42 -0.76 -12.50
C VAL A 189 -8.25 -2.04 -13.35
N MET A 190 -9.07 -2.21 -14.40
CA MET A 190 -8.84 -3.09 -15.56
C MET A 190 -8.54 -4.57 -15.25
N PHE A 191 -9.22 -5.19 -14.27
CA PHE A 191 -9.04 -6.59 -13.88
C PHE A 191 -7.63 -7.02 -13.46
N ASP A 192 -6.63 -6.13 -13.54
CA ASP A 192 -5.26 -6.36 -13.13
C ASP A 192 -5.11 -6.12 -11.63
N ILE A 193 -5.89 -6.88 -10.85
CA ILE A 193 -5.70 -6.98 -9.41
C ILE A 193 -4.60 -8.01 -9.22
N ASP A 194 -3.36 -7.61 -9.45
CA ASP A 194 -2.23 -8.51 -9.29
C ASP A 194 -1.98 -8.76 -7.79
N MET A 195 -2.57 -9.83 -7.27
CA MET A 195 -2.44 -10.21 -5.87
C MET A 195 -1.01 -10.62 -5.51
N ASN A 196 -0.19 -11.01 -6.50
CA ASN A 196 1.21 -11.35 -6.29
C ASN A 196 2.07 -10.10 -6.08
N ARG A 197 1.56 -8.91 -6.46
CA ARG A 197 2.19 -7.60 -6.21
C ARG A 197 1.79 -7.00 -4.86
N SER A 198 1.71 -7.83 -3.83
CA SER A 198 1.48 -7.37 -2.45
C SER A 198 2.79 -7.45 -1.65
N PRO A 199 3.19 -6.37 -0.92
CA PRO A 199 4.37 -6.43 -0.06
C PRO A 199 4.27 -7.56 0.97
N ILE A 200 3.05 -7.90 1.42
CA ILE A 200 2.85 -8.97 2.40
C ILE A 200 3.09 -10.35 1.81
N PHE A 201 2.60 -10.60 0.59
CA PHE A 201 2.87 -11.85 -0.11
C PHE A 201 4.38 -12.08 -0.26
N MET A 202 5.12 -11.02 -0.60
CA MET A 202 6.58 -11.08 -0.73
C MET A 202 7.25 -11.32 0.62
N ILE A 203 6.84 -10.63 1.69
CA ILE A 203 7.36 -10.85 3.06
C ILE A 203 7.16 -12.30 3.49
N GLU A 204 5.95 -12.83 3.34
CA GLU A 204 5.61 -14.20 3.69
C GLU A 204 6.41 -15.21 2.87
N SER A 205 6.56 -14.96 1.57
CA SER A 205 7.37 -15.81 0.69
C SER A 205 8.83 -15.86 1.12
N HIS A 206 9.42 -14.72 1.50
CA HIS A 206 10.79 -14.67 2.00
C HIS A 206 10.96 -15.35 3.37
N ILE A 207 9.99 -15.19 4.29
CA ILE A 207 9.99 -15.89 5.57
C ILE A 207 9.93 -17.40 5.35
N CYS A 208 8.96 -17.88 4.57
CA CYS A 208 8.82 -19.30 4.24
C CYS A 208 10.05 -19.86 3.53
N PHE A 209 10.64 -19.11 2.59
CA PHE A 209 11.90 -19.48 1.94
C PHE A 209 13.02 -19.72 2.95
N LEU A 210 13.20 -18.82 3.93
CA LEU A 210 14.20 -18.99 4.98
C LEU A 210 13.92 -20.24 5.84
N LEU A 211 12.67 -20.44 6.24
CA LEU A 211 12.27 -21.56 7.09
C LEU A 211 12.38 -22.93 6.39
N ASP A 212 12.15 -22.98 5.08
CA ASP A 212 12.14 -24.22 4.31
C ASP A 212 13.51 -24.56 3.74
N GLN A 213 14.25 -23.57 3.23
CA GLN A 213 15.54 -23.80 2.58
C GLN A 213 16.72 -23.72 3.53
N PHE A 214 16.59 -22.99 4.65
CA PHE A 214 17.69 -22.71 5.58
C PHE A 214 17.32 -22.99 7.03
N ARG A 215 16.45 -23.98 7.28
CA ARG A 215 15.97 -24.37 8.62
C ARG A 215 17.09 -24.51 9.64
N GLU A 216 18.25 -25.03 9.26
CA GLU A 216 19.40 -25.19 10.18
C GLU A 216 19.90 -23.84 10.70
N VAL A 217 19.92 -22.81 9.84
CA VAL A 217 20.38 -21.45 10.17
C VAL A 217 19.36 -20.70 11.01
N VAL A 218 18.06 -20.86 10.70
CA VAL A 218 16.96 -20.15 11.37
C VAL A 218 16.19 -21.02 12.38
N SER A 219 16.80 -22.10 12.88
CA SER A 219 16.12 -23.08 13.75
C SER A 219 15.63 -22.52 15.09
N SER A 220 16.26 -21.45 15.58
CA SER A 220 15.91 -20.79 16.85
C SER A 220 14.95 -19.61 16.70
N VAL A 221 14.43 -19.40 15.50
CA VAL A 221 13.65 -18.23 15.13
C VAL A 221 12.16 -18.51 15.31
N ASP A 222 11.44 -17.49 15.77
CA ASP A 222 10.00 -17.46 15.86
C ASP A 222 9.44 -16.77 14.60
N PRO A 223 8.86 -17.54 13.66
CA PRO A 223 8.40 -16.98 12.39
C PRO A 223 7.18 -16.06 12.55
N GLU A 224 6.35 -16.27 13.57
CA GLU A 224 5.20 -15.40 13.85
C GLU A 224 5.70 -14.03 14.33
N ALA A 225 6.66 -14.00 15.24
CA ALA A 225 7.28 -12.75 15.70
C ALA A 225 7.96 -11.98 14.55
N ILE A 226 8.67 -12.67 13.65
CA ILE A 226 9.25 -12.02 12.48
C ILE A 226 8.18 -11.40 11.60
N TRP A 227 7.10 -12.14 11.33
CA TRP A 227 6.02 -11.65 10.50
C TRP A 227 5.35 -10.43 11.17
N GLU A 228 5.03 -10.48 12.46
CA GLU A 228 4.44 -9.35 13.18
C GLU A 228 5.31 -8.08 13.13
N TYR A 229 6.62 -8.21 13.38
CA TYR A 229 7.55 -7.07 13.25
C TYR A 229 7.64 -6.58 11.80
N SER A 230 7.58 -7.49 10.83
CA SER A 230 7.59 -7.15 9.41
C SER A 230 6.36 -6.34 9.01
N ILE A 231 5.19 -6.70 9.52
CA ILE A 231 3.96 -5.91 9.35
C ILE A 231 4.13 -4.52 9.97
N LEU A 232 4.66 -4.40 11.19
CA LEU A 232 4.86 -3.11 11.85
C LEU A 232 5.77 -2.17 11.05
N TYR A 233 6.89 -2.69 10.54
CA TYR A 233 7.80 -1.91 9.71
C TYR A 233 7.19 -1.54 8.36
N THR A 234 6.41 -2.45 7.76
CA THR A 234 5.69 -2.16 6.52
C THR A 234 4.65 -1.07 6.74
N ASP A 235 3.88 -1.13 7.83
CA ASP A 235 2.90 -0.10 8.19
C ASP A 235 3.59 1.27 8.36
N PHE A 236 4.73 1.30 9.06
CA PHE A 236 5.52 2.52 9.23
C PHE A 236 6.00 3.10 7.89
N ILE A 237 6.51 2.26 6.99
CA ILE A 237 6.97 2.69 5.67
C ILE A 237 5.80 3.24 4.85
N TYR A 238 4.66 2.57 4.81
CA TYR A 238 3.48 3.03 4.06
C TYR A 238 2.94 4.38 4.58
N LEU A 239 2.93 4.59 5.90
CA LEU A 239 2.53 5.86 6.50
C LEU A 239 3.51 7.01 6.19
N ASN A 240 4.80 6.69 5.97
CA ASN A 240 5.87 7.66 5.74
C ASN A 240 6.48 7.57 4.35
N MET A 241 5.78 6.98 3.39
CA MET A 241 6.33 6.43 2.16
C MET A 241 7.13 7.46 1.35
N LYS A 242 6.56 8.65 1.13
CA LYS A 242 7.24 9.75 0.43
C LYS A 242 8.54 10.17 1.12
N SER A 243 8.53 10.28 2.45
CA SER A 243 9.71 10.66 3.23
C SER A 243 10.78 9.57 3.16
N PHE A 244 10.34 8.32 3.29
CA PHE A 244 11.19 7.13 3.22
C PHE A 244 11.93 7.03 1.89
N TYR A 245 11.22 7.01 0.76
CA TYR A 245 11.85 6.88 -0.55
C TYR A 245 12.67 8.10 -0.95
N CYS A 246 12.29 9.31 -0.51
CA CYS A 246 13.14 10.50 -0.68
C CYS A 246 14.47 10.39 0.09
N ARG A 247 14.46 9.91 1.35
CA ARG A 247 15.67 9.70 2.14
C ARG A 247 16.53 8.58 1.56
N LEU A 248 15.91 7.49 1.13
CA LEU A 248 16.59 6.39 0.46
C LEU A 248 17.28 6.85 -0.84
N PHE A 249 16.57 7.63 -1.66
CA PHE A 249 17.13 8.19 -2.88
C PHE A 249 18.34 9.10 -2.60
N ARG A 250 18.28 9.95 -1.56
CA ARG A 250 19.43 10.75 -1.11
C ARG A 250 20.59 9.88 -0.65
N LYS A 251 20.31 8.78 0.04
CA LYS A 251 21.34 7.86 0.55
C LYS A 251 22.11 7.21 -0.60
N ILE A 252 21.40 6.75 -1.63
CA ILE A 252 21.97 6.06 -2.80
C ILE A 252 22.71 7.04 -3.73
N HIS A 253 22.10 8.20 -4.03
CA HIS A 253 22.59 9.13 -5.06
C HIS A 253 23.31 10.37 -4.52
N GLY A 254 23.32 10.58 -3.20
CA GLY A 254 23.92 11.73 -2.54
C GLY A 254 22.94 12.91 -2.34
N GLU A 255 23.26 13.77 -1.37
CA GLU A 255 22.39 14.88 -0.92
C GLU A 255 22.10 15.92 -2.02
N SER A 256 23.02 16.10 -2.96
CA SER A 256 22.88 17.02 -4.10
C SER A 256 21.96 16.50 -5.20
N ALA A 257 21.62 15.20 -5.21
CA ALA A 257 20.81 14.58 -6.25
C ALA A 257 19.35 15.05 -6.27
N ILE A 258 18.86 15.66 -5.18
CA ILE A 258 17.49 16.19 -5.08
C ILE A 258 17.39 17.65 -5.54
N ILE A 259 18.49 18.41 -5.50
CA ILE A 259 18.48 19.86 -5.72
C ILE A 259 18.24 20.22 -7.20
N ASN A 260 18.57 19.30 -8.12
CA ASN A 260 18.35 19.48 -9.55
C ASN A 260 17.47 18.35 -10.07
N THR A 261 16.15 18.61 -10.17
CA THR A 261 15.17 17.79 -10.92
C THR A 261 15.30 16.29 -10.69
N ILE A 262 14.73 15.80 -9.60
CA ILE A 262 14.32 14.39 -9.54
C ILE A 262 13.38 14.16 -10.72
N GLU A 263 13.77 13.35 -11.70
CA GLU A 263 12.79 12.71 -12.56
C GLU A 263 11.98 11.78 -11.65
N PRO A 264 10.67 12.01 -11.44
CA PRO A 264 9.84 11.12 -10.62
C PRO A 264 9.98 9.64 -11.02
N ALA A 265 10.31 9.41 -12.29
CA ALA A 265 10.69 8.11 -12.84
C ALA A 265 11.79 7.39 -12.03
N ARG A 266 12.80 8.07 -11.47
CA ARG A 266 13.90 7.40 -10.74
C ARG A 266 13.52 6.97 -9.31
N ILE A 267 12.67 7.74 -8.64
CA ILE A 267 12.13 7.33 -7.33
C ILE A 267 11.16 6.17 -7.52
N TRP A 268 10.38 6.18 -8.61
CA TRP A 268 9.47 5.10 -8.97
C TRP A 268 10.16 3.73 -9.02
N HIS A 269 11.37 3.61 -9.57
CA HIS A 269 12.09 2.32 -9.59
C HIS A 269 12.32 1.77 -8.17
N LEU A 270 12.56 2.63 -7.18
CA LEU A 270 12.70 2.22 -5.78
C LEU A 270 11.35 1.85 -5.16
N GLU A 271 10.29 2.60 -5.49
CA GLU A 271 8.94 2.36 -4.98
C GLU A 271 8.28 1.10 -5.55
N ALA A 272 8.59 0.76 -6.81
CA ALA A 272 8.13 -0.43 -7.50
C ALA A 272 8.82 -1.72 -7.03
N ASP A 273 10.01 -1.61 -6.40
CA ASP A 273 10.78 -2.77 -5.98
C ASP A 273 10.28 -3.36 -4.65
N PHE A 274 9.32 -4.27 -4.73
CA PHE A 274 8.79 -4.98 -3.58
C PHE A 274 9.68 -6.13 -3.10
N VAL A 275 10.58 -6.65 -3.96
CA VAL A 275 11.58 -7.66 -3.55
C VAL A 275 12.50 -7.05 -2.50
N ILE A 276 13.14 -5.92 -2.81
CA ILE A 276 14.06 -5.31 -1.86
C ILE A 276 13.35 -4.79 -0.61
N LEU A 277 12.16 -4.18 -0.76
CA LEU A 277 11.36 -3.72 0.37
C LEU A 277 11.05 -4.86 1.34
N SER A 278 10.55 -5.99 0.83
CA SER A 278 10.19 -7.14 1.67
C SER A 278 11.39 -7.77 2.35
N ILE A 279 12.51 -7.96 1.63
CA ILE A 279 13.75 -8.47 2.22
C ILE A 279 14.25 -7.54 3.32
N SER A 280 14.29 -6.23 3.07
CA SER A 280 14.74 -5.26 4.07
C SER A 280 13.85 -5.22 5.30
N VAL A 281 12.53 -5.34 5.14
CA VAL A 281 11.59 -5.45 6.26
C VAL A 281 11.80 -6.72 7.07
N VAL A 282 12.03 -7.85 6.42
CA VAL A 282 12.38 -9.11 7.10
C VAL A 282 13.72 -8.95 7.85
N LEU A 283 14.74 -8.36 7.23
CA LEU A 283 16.03 -8.12 7.87
C LEU A 283 15.93 -7.16 9.08
N MET A 284 15.09 -6.13 9.01
CA MET A 284 14.80 -5.27 10.17
C MET A 284 14.18 -6.06 11.32
N SER A 285 13.28 -6.97 11.02
CA SER A 285 12.66 -7.86 12.01
C SER A 285 13.68 -8.80 12.65
N PHE A 286 14.57 -9.38 11.85
CA PHE A 286 15.70 -10.16 12.35
C PHE A 286 16.62 -9.34 13.25
N PHE A 287 16.92 -8.10 12.87
CA PHE A 287 17.78 -7.21 13.63
C PHE A 287 17.15 -6.88 14.99
N ALA A 288 15.86 -6.58 15.01
CA ALA A 288 15.14 -6.23 16.23
C ALA A 288 15.02 -7.42 17.21
N LEU A 289 14.80 -8.64 16.69
CA LEU A 289 14.55 -9.82 17.51
C LEU A 289 15.82 -10.60 17.90
N TYR A 290 16.79 -10.68 16.99
CA TYR A 290 17.95 -11.57 17.10
C TYR A 290 19.31 -10.86 16.98
N GLY A 291 19.31 -9.55 16.70
CA GLY A 291 20.52 -8.74 16.60
C GLY A 291 21.28 -8.87 15.28
N ASP A 292 22.41 -8.16 15.21
CA ASP A 292 23.20 -7.97 13.99
C ASP A 292 23.79 -9.27 13.43
N GLU A 293 24.30 -10.16 14.30
CA GLU A 293 24.95 -11.40 13.86
C GLU A 293 24.01 -12.30 13.05
N MET A 294 22.78 -12.51 13.53
CA MET A 294 21.79 -13.32 12.81
C MET A 294 21.32 -12.61 11.53
N THR A 295 21.13 -11.29 11.62
CA THR A 295 20.72 -10.47 10.46
C THR A 295 21.74 -10.56 9.32
N GLN A 296 23.04 -10.49 9.63
CA GLN A 296 24.10 -10.62 8.63
C GLN A 296 24.11 -12.01 7.99
N LYS A 297 23.89 -13.08 8.77
CA LYS A 297 23.78 -14.45 8.23
C LYS A 297 22.62 -14.53 7.23
N VAL A 298 21.46 -14.01 7.59
CA VAL A 298 20.27 -13.99 6.71
C VAL A 298 20.47 -13.12 5.48
N ALA A 299 21.10 -11.95 5.61
CA ALA A 299 21.42 -11.07 4.49
C ALA A 299 22.35 -11.75 3.47
N VAL A 300 23.33 -12.53 3.95
CA VAL A 300 24.19 -13.34 3.08
C VAL A 300 23.39 -14.41 2.33
N LEU A 301 22.42 -15.06 2.97
CA LEU A 301 21.54 -16.03 2.29
C LEU A 301 20.74 -15.37 1.16
N PHE A 302 20.16 -14.19 1.40
CA PHE A 302 19.46 -13.44 0.36
C PHE A 302 20.40 -13.02 -0.78
N LYS A 303 21.61 -12.54 -0.48
CA LYS A 303 22.62 -12.22 -1.51
C LYS A 303 22.96 -13.45 -2.36
N THR A 304 23.18 -14.60 -1.72
CA THR A 304 23.63 -15.81 -2.40
C THR A 304 22.53 -16.46 -3.26
N HIS A 305 21.28 -16.41 -2.82
CA HIS A 305 20.20 -17.18 -3.45
C HIS A 305 19.17 -16.36 -4.22
N ILE A 306 18.98 -15.08 -3.87
CA ILE A 306 18.07 -14.16 -4.56
C ILE A 306 18.87 -13.18 -5.44
N GLY A 307 20.14 -12.92 -5.10
CA GLY A 307 21.04 -12.11 -5.92
C GLY A 307 20.94 -10.60 -5.68
N ILE A 308 20.26 -10.17 -4.62
CA ILE A 308 20.19 -8.75 -4.20
C ILE A 308 21.50 -8.37 -3.52
N ASP A 309 22.01 -7.15 -3.75
CA ASP A 309 23.28 -6.76 -3.15
C ASP A 309 23.14 -6.41 -1.65
N LEU A 310 24.22 -6.68 -0.88
CA LEU A 310 24.27 -6.40 0.55
C LEU A 310 24.21 -4.90 0.83
N GLN A 311 24.80 -4.08 -0.03
CA GLN A 311 24.77 -2.63 0.14
C GLN A 311 23.34 -2.10 -0.05
N GLU A 312 22.64 -2.55 -1.09
CA GLU A 312 21.27 -2.15 -1.37
C GLU A 312 20.34 -2.51 -0.19
N MET A 313 20.40 -3.76 0.29
CA MET A 313 19.66 -4.19 1.47
C MET A 313 19.98 -3.33 2.71
N SER A 314 21.27 -3.06 2.94
CA SER A 314 21.74 -2.29 4.10
C SER A 314 21.28 -0.83 4.05
N GLU A 315 21.20 -0.22 2.87
CA GLU A 315 20.76 1.16 2.70
C GLU A 315 19.28 1.31 3.05
N PHE A 316 18.42 0.41 2.56
CA PHE A 316 17.02 0.34 2.94
C PHE A 316 16.82 0.17 4.45
N VAL A 317 17.50 -0.82 5.05
CA VAL A 317 17.43 -1.11 6.49
C VAL A 317 17.87 0.10 7.32
N THR A 318 18.96 0.75 6.91
CA THR A 318 19.51 1.91 7.63
C THR A 318 18.53 3.09 7.59
N VAL A 319 17.99 3.42 6.41
CA VAL A 319 17.07 4.56 6.25
C VAL A 319 15.79 4.34 7.05
N ALA A 320 15.19 3.15 6.99
CA ALA A 320 13.99 2.84 7.75
C ALA A 320 14.26 2.93 9.25
N ARG A 321 15.36 2.33 9.74
CA ARG A 321 15.75 2.40 11.15
C ARG A 321 15.97 3.83 11.62
N ASP A 322 16.73 4.62 10.88
CA ASP A 322 17.03 6.01 11.26
C ASP A 322 15.74 6.85 11.33
N MET A 323 14.81 6.65 10.40
CA MET A 323 13.48 7.28 10.45
C MET A 323 12.65 6.87 11.67
N ILE A 324 12.68 5.59 12.06
CA ILE A 324 11.96 5.10 13.23
C ILE A 324 12.53 5.69 14.51
N MET A 325 13.86 5.82 14.60
CA MET A 325 14.53 6.40 15.78
C MET A 325 14.29 7.91 15.91
N GLU A 326 14.04 8.60 14.79
CA GLU A 326 13.69 10.02 14.75
C GLU A 326 12.18 10.29 14.91
N TYR A 327 11.34 9.25 14.92
CA TYR A 327 9.90 9.42 14.86
C TYR A 327 9.34 9.97 16.17
N GLU A 328 8.77 11.18 16.12
CA GLU A 328 7.94 11.75 17.18
C GLU A 328 6.46 11.60 16.81
N PRO A 329 5.62 10.99 17.67
CA PRO A 329 4.21 10.80 17.36
C PRO A 329 3.46 12.14 17.32
N GLU A 330 2.91 12.50 16.16
CA GLU A 330 1.93 13.59 16.06
C GLU A 330 0.57 13.14 16.64
N THR A 331 -0.18 14.07 17.25
CA THR A 331 -1.52 13.78 17.78
C THR A 331 -2.52 13.43 16.67
N PRO A 332 -3.34 12.38 16.82
CA PRO A 332 -4.31 11.99 15.80
C PRO A 332 -5.36 13.10 15.60
N THR A 333 -5.53 13.55 14.36
CA THR A 333 -6.45 14.64 14.00
C THR A 333 -7.68 14.04 13.29
N ILE A 334 -8.89 14.53 13.59
CA ILE A 334 -10.11 14.10 12.89
C ILE A 334 -10.15 14.81 11.53
N PHE A 335 -10.09 14.04 10.43
CA PHE A 335 -9.81 14.60 9.09
C PHE A 335 -11.05 15.00 8.28
N LEU A 336 -10.90 16.10 7.53
CA LEU A 336 -11.80 16.54 6.46
C LEU A 336 -11.29 16.06 5.09
N PRO A 337 -12.18 15.83 4.09
CA PRO A 337 -11.81 15.30 2.77
C PRO A 337 -10.77 16.12 1.99
N GLU A 338 -10.75 17.44 2.16
CA GLU A 338 -9.79 18.34 1.51
C GLU A 338 -8.35 18.14 2.04
N GLU A 339 -8.22 17.64 3.26
CA GLU A 339 -6.92 17.41 3.89
C GLU A 339 -6.31 16.05 3.51
N LEU A 340 -7.14 15.06 3.16
CA LEU A 340 -6.72 13.70 2.80
C LEU A 340 -5.79 13.66 1.59
N LEU A 341 -5.77 14.70 0.77
CA LEU A 341 -5.01 14.70 -0.50
C LEU A 341 -3.79 15.62 -0.51
N GLY A 342 -3.48 16.32 0.58
CA GLY A 342 -2.20 17.04 0.76
C GLY A 342 -1.85 18.11 -0.30
N LEU A 343 -2.74 18.36 -1.27
CA LEU A 343 -2.55 19.31 -2.34
C LEU A 343 -3.10 20.67 -1.89
N LYS A 344 -2.25 21.48 -1.28
CA LYS A 344 -2.50 22.94 -1.22
C LYS A 344 -2.74 23.41 -2.65
N LYS A 345 -3.85 24.13 -2.87
CA LYS A 345 -4.25 24.79 -4.12
C LYS A 345 -3.07 24.95 -5.09
N VAL A 346 -2.97 24.07 -6.08
CA VAL A 346 -2.14 24.32 -7.25
C VAL A 346 -2.80 25.49 -7.96
N THR A 347 -2.44 26.70 -7.57
CA THR A 347 -2.71 27.90 -8.35
C THR A 347 -1.98 27.72 -9.66
N ALA A 348 -2.78 27.55 -10.71
CA ALA A 348 -2.42 27.62 -12.13
C ALA A 348 -1.02 28.17 -12.42
N SER A 349 -0.07 27.27 -12.66
CA SER A 349 1.00 27.49 -13.62
C SER A 349 1.13 26.21 -14.43
N TYR A 350 0.39 26.18 -15.54
CA TYR A 350 0.45 25.13 -16.55
C TYR A 350 1.88 25.05 -17.07
N SER A 351 2.54 23.90 -16.89
CA SER A 351 3.78 23.58 -17.59
C SER A 351 3.51 22.34 -18.44
N PRO A 352 3.59 22.39 -19.79
CA PRO A 352 3.11 21.34 -20.68
C PRO A 352 3.93 20.04 -20.70
N GLY A 353 4.75 19.77 -19.68
CA GLY A 353 5.75 18.69 -19.71
C GLY A 353 5.56 17.59 -18.66
N PHE A 354 4.43 17.54 -17.96
CA PHE A 354 4.15 16.57 -16.91
C PHE A 354 2.81 15.86 -17.13
N PHE A 355 2.63 15.25 -18.30
CA PHE A 355 1.70 14.15 -18.52
C PHE A 355 2.24 13.25 -19.62
#